data_AF-A0A947BS61-F1
#
_entry.id   AF-A0A947BS61-F1
#
_cell.length_a   1.000
_cell.length_b   1.000
_cell.length_c   1.000
_cell.angle_alpha   90.00
_cell.angle_beta   90.00
_cell.angle_gamma   90.00
#
_symmetry.space_group_name_H-M   'P 1'
#
loop_
_entity.id
_entity.type
_entity.pdbx_description
1 polymer ?
#
loop_
_entity_poly.entity_id
_entity_poly.type
_entity_poly.pdbx_seq_one_letter_code
_entity_poly.pdbx_strand_id
1 'polypeptide(L)'
;MTGRIARSMSQRLMRFDDIASAWPPRDAEPDSVRQLYIHIPFCAQLCPFCTFHRVRYEADRTITYFSALRHELAWYRKRGFR
;
A
#
# COMPACT_ATOMS: atom_id res chain seq x y z
N MET A 1 -7.13 -4.76 -40.41
CA MET A 1 -8.24 -4.20 -39.58
C MET A 1 -8.24 -4.68 -38.12
N THR A 2 -7.35 -5.59 -37.71
CA THR A 2 -7.33 -6.24 -36.38
C THR A 2 -6.66 -5.42 -35.26
N GLY A 3 -5.73 -4.50 -35.60
CA GLY A 3 -4.92 -3.76 -34.60
C GLY A 3 -5.66 -2.65 -33.84
N ARG A 4 -6.73 -2.07 -34.41
CA ARG A 4 -7.54 -1.04 -33.71
C ARG A 4 -8.44 -1.65 -32.64
N ILE A 5 -8.95 -2.86 -32.90
CA ILE A 5 -9.80 -3.59 -31.95
C ILE A 5 -8.96 -4.01 -30.73
N ALA A 6 -7.78 -4.59 -30.96
CA ALA A 6 -6.86 -4.97 -29.88
C ALA A 6 -6.45 -3.76 -29.01
N ARG A 7 -6.19 -2.60 -29.63
CA ARG A 7 -5.82 -1.38 -28.91
C ARG A 7 -6.98 -0.80 -28.10
N SER A 8 -8.20 -0.81 -28.65
CA SER A 8 -9.42 -0.38 -27.95
C SER A 8 -9.76 -1.27 -26.74
N MET A 9 -9.62 -2.60 -26.89
CA MET A 9 -9.85 -3.54 -25.80
C MET A 9 -8.80 -3.42 -24.69
N SER A 10 -7.52 -3.28 -25.06
CA SER A 10 -6.43 -3.06 -24.10
C SER A 10 -6.60 -1.74 -23.33
N GLN A 11 -7.00 -0.66 -24.01
CA GLN A 11 -7.29 0.62 -23.35
C GLN A 11 -8.47 0.52 -22.39
N ARG A 12 -9.50 -0.28 -22.73
CA ARG A 12 -10.68 -0.46 -21.87
C ARG A 12 -10.38 -1.30 -20.63
N LEU A 13 -9.55 -2.34 -20.75
CA LEU A 13 -9.11 -3.19 -19.63
C LEU A 13 -8.17 -2.47 -18.65
N MET A 14 -7.43 -1.46 -19.12
CA MET A 14 -6.50 -0.66 -18.30
C MET A 14 -7.12 0.65 -17.77
N ARG A 15 -8.44 0.83 -17.87
CA ARG A 15 -9.12 1.97 -17.23
C ARG A 15 -9.36 1.67 -15.76
N PHE A 16 -8.54 2.27 -14.90
CA PHE A 16 -8.68 2.24 -13.45
C PHE A 16 -9.68 3.31 -12.95
N ASP A 17 -10.79 3.50 -13.66
CA ASP A 17 -11.78 4.53 -13.30
C ASP A 17 -12.70 4.09 -12.15
N ASP A 18 -12.71 2.78 -11.82
CA ASP A 18 -13.59 2.16 -10.82
C ASP A 18 -12.93 1.94 -9.45
N ILE A 19 -11.72 2.46 -9.21
CA ILE A 19 -11.20 2.60 -7.84
C ILE A 19 -11.88 3.80 -7.17
N ALA A 20 -13.17 3.62 -6.90
CA ALA A 20 -13.91 4.40 -5.91
C ALA A 20 -13.01 4.53 -4.67
N SER A 21 -12.78 5.78 -4.26
CA SER A 21 -11.71 6.23 -3.36
C SER A 21 -11.09 5.12 -2.52
N ALA A 22 -9.79 4.85 -2.71
CA ALA A 22 -9.00 3.87 -1.95
C ALA A 22 -8.85 4.20 -0.45
N TRP A 23 -9.74 5.05 0.09
CA TRP A 23 -9.73 5.51 1.44
C TRP A 23 -10.64 4.62 2.29
N PRO A 24 -10.14 4.00 3.37
CA PRO A 24 -10.98 3.21 4.26
C PRO A 24 -12.09 4.10 4.85
N PRO A 25 -13.33 3.59 4.98
CA PRO A 25 -14.43 4.36 5.55
C PRO A 25 -13.99 4.93 6.91
N ARG A 26 -14.13 6.25 7.04
CA ARG A 26 -13.65 7.03 8.20
C ARG A 26 -14.54 6.75 9.41
N ASP A 27 -15.78 6.42 9.11
CA ASP A 27 -17.00 6.33 9.87
C ASP A 27 -17.34 4.90 10.32
N ALA A 28 -16.34 4.02 10.44
CA ALA A 28 -16.57 2.74 11.10
C ALA A 28 -16.98 2.98 12.57
N GLU A 29 -17.98 2.23 13.02
CA GLU A 29 -18.67 2.40 14.30
C GLU A 29 -17.68 2.59 15.47
N PRO A 30 -18.02 3.42 16.48
CA PRO A 30 -17.11 3.82 17.57
C PRO A 30 -16.44 2.64 18.30
N ASP A 31 -17.10 1.48 18.36
CA ASP A 31 -16.64 0.26 19.04
C ASP A 31 -16.17 -0.85 18.07
N SER A 32 -15.99 -0.54 16.79
CA SER A 32 -15.43 -1.50 15.84
C SER A 32 -13.95 -1.76 16.13
N VAL A 33 -13.60 -3.01 16.44
CA VAL A 33 -12.20 -3.43 16.58
C VAL A 33 -11.54 -3.37 15.20
N ARG A 34 -10.56 -2.49 15.05
CA ARG A 34 -9.80 -2.33 13.80
C ARG A 34 -8.48 -3.08 13.88
N GLN A 35 -8.08 -3.69 12.77
CA GLN A 35 -6.77 -4.34 12.63
C GLN A 35 -5.89 -3.48 11.72
N LEU A 36 -4.67 -3.21 12.18
CA LEU A 36 -3.68 -2.45 11.42
C LEU A 36 -2.62 -3.41 10.88
N TYR A 37 -2.52 -3.50 9.56
CA TYR A 37 -1.43 -4.20 8.89
C TYR A 37 -0.36 -3.19 8.47
N ILE A 38 0.88 -3.44 8.87
CA ILE A 38 2.05 -2.65 8.45
C ILE A 38 3.06 -3.60 7.84
N HIS A 39 3.49 -3.30 6.61
CA HIS A 39 4.51 -4.08 5.92
C HIS A 39 5.91 -3.57 6.26
N ILE A 40 6.72 -4.37 6.97
CA ILE A 40 8.13 -4.05 7.26
C ILE A 40 9.04 -4.86 6.31
N PRO A 41 9.65 -4.25 5.27
CA PRO A 41 10.28 -5.00 4.19
C PRO A 41 11.75 -5.37 4.45
N PHE A 42 12.34 -5.06 5.62
CA PHE A 42 13.78 -5.21 5.82
C PHE A 42 14.17 -6.60 6.31
N CYS A 43 15.14 -7.22 5.64
CA CYS A 43 15.70 -8.50 6.07
C CYS A 43 17.24 -8.45 6.10
N ALA A 44 17.86 -9.04 7.13
CA ALA A 44 19.32 -9.19 7.21
C ALA A 44 19.88 -10.06 6.08
N GLN A 45 19.09 -11.03 5.63
CA GLN A 45 19.38 -11.95 4.52
C GLN A 45 18.12 -12.10 3.67
N LEU A 46 18.27 -12.20 2.35
CA LEU A 46 17.14 -12.41 1.45
C LEU A 46 16.97 -13.90 1.17
N CYS A 47 15.94 -14.51 1.75
CA CYS A 47 15.61 -15.91 1.48
C CYS A 47 15.19 -16.09 0.00
N PRO A 48 15.56 -17.17 -0.69
CA PRO A 48 15.18 -17.37 -2.10
C PRO A 48 13.69 -17.68 -2.30
N PHE A 49 13.01 -18.21 -1.28
CA PHE A 49 11.63 -18.68 -1.37
C PHE A 49 10.58 -17.67 -0.87
N CYS A 50 10.98 -16.54 -0.30
CA CYS A 50 9.99 -15.57 0.18
C CYS A 50 9.32 -14.90 -1.04
N THR A 51 8.00 -14.80 -1.01
CA THR A 51 7.17 -14.24 -2.10
C THR A 51 6.72 -12.80 -1.82
N PHE A 52 6.89 -12.34 -0.59
CA PHE A 52 6.57 -10.98 -0.19
C PHE A 52 7.67 -10.00 -0.61
N HIS A 53 7.27 -8.74 -0.81
CA HIS A 53 8.20 -7.65 -1.07
C HIS A 53 9.17 -7.51 0.10
N ARG A 54 10.46 -7.63 -0.18
CA ARG A 54 11.54 -7.48 0.80
C ARG A 54 12.72 -6.76 0.18
N VAL A 55 13.50 -6.11 1.04
CA VAL A 55 14.73 -5.41 0.71
C VAL A 55 15.79 -5.77 1.73
N ARG A 56 17.07 -5.72 1.32
CA ARG A 56 18.17 -5.95 2.25
C ARG A 56 18.19 -4.84 3.29
N TYR A 57 18.44 -5.19 4.54
CA TYR A 57 18.61 -4.21 5.61
C TYR A 57 19.82 -3.31 5.32
N GLU A 58 19.57 -2.00 5.34
CA GLU A 58 20.55 -0.93 5.27
C GLU A 58 20.14 0.10 6.33
N ALA A 59 21.02 0.39 7.29
CA ALA A 59 20.68 1.17 8.48
C ALA A 59 20.01 2.52 8.15
N ASP A 60 20.62 3.29 7.24
CA ASP A 60 20.13 4.62 6.85
C ASP A 60 18.75 4.57 6.20
N ARG A 61 18.51 3.58 5.33
CA ARG A 61 17.20 3.37 4.69
C ARG A 61 16.14 2.99 5.71
N THR A 62 16.48 2.10 6.64
CA THR A 62 15.54 1.65 7.68
C THR A 62 15.17 2.79 8.62
N ILE A 63 16.13 3.62 9.03
CA ILE A 63 15.86 4.82 9.85
C ILE A 63 14.91 5.77 9.13
N THR A 64 15.19 6.05 7.85
CA THR A 64 14.36 6.93 7.01
C THR A 64 12.94 6.39 6.88
N TYR A 65 12.80 5.09 6.64
CA TYR A 65 11.50 4.43 6.55
C TYR A 65 10.69 4.56 7.84
N PHE A 66 11.29 4.26 9.01
CA PHE A 66 10.56 4.35 10.28
C PHE A 66 10.24 5.80 10.68
N SER A 67 11.01 6.78 10.20
CA SER A 67 10.66 8.20 10.33
C SER A 67 9.41 8.53 9.51
N ALA A 68 9.39 8.14 8.23
CA ALA A 68 8.25 8.35 7.34
C ALA A 68 6.99 7.63 7.83
N LEU A 69 7.11 6.37 8.27
CA LEU A 69 5.99 5.58 8.80
C LEU A 69 5.33 6.26 10.02
N ARG A 70 6.13 6.82 10.94
CA ARG A 70 5.60 7.55 12.10
C ARG A 70 4.86 8.82 11.69
N HIS A 71 5.38 9.55 10.70
CA HIS A 71 4.70 10.73 10.16
C HIS A 71 3.37 10.37 9.50
N GLU A 72 3.35 9.28 8.73
CA GLU A 72 2.14 8.78 8.08
C GLU A 72 1.09 8.34 9.11
N LEU A 73 1.47 7.57 10.13
CA LEU A 73 0.54 7.16 11.19
C LEU A 73 -0.01 8.36 11.97
N ALA A 74 0.82 9.37 12.26
CA ALA A 74 0.37 10.61 12.89
C ALA A 74 -0.62 11.38 12.00
N TRP A 75 -0.38 11.40 10.68
CA TRP A 75 -1.27 12.00 9.70
C TRP A 75 -2.61 11.27 9.58
N TYR A 76 -2.62 9.94 9.71
CA TYR A 76 -3.83 9.12 9.79
C TYR A 76 -4.61 9.40 11.08
N ARG A 77 -3.95 9.42 12.24
CA ARG A 77 -4.59 9.78 13.53
C ARG A 77 -5.26 11.15 13.48
N LYS A 78 -4.61 12.15 12.88
CA LYS A 78 -5.17 13.51 12.71
C LYS A 78 -6.45 13.53 11.86
N ARG A 79 -6.64 12.54 10.97
CA ARG A 79 -7.84 12.39 10.14
C ARG A 79 -8.96 11.59 10.80
N GLY A 80 -8.80 11.21 12.07
CA GLY A 80 -9.82 10.52 12.85
C GLY A 80 -9.79 9.00 12.75
N PHE A 81 -8.75 8.41 12.15
CA PHE A 81 -8.52 6.97 12.30
C PHE A 81 -8.02 6.68 13.71
N ARG A 82 -8.66 5.71 14.36
CA ARG A 82 -8.39 5.28 15.73
C ARG A 82 -8.23 3.77 15.75
#